data_AF-A0AAV6CQP8-F1
#
_entry.id   AF-A0AAV6CQP8-F1
#
_cell.length_a   1.000
_cell.length_b   1.000
_cell.length_c   1.000
_cell.angle_alpha   90.00
_cell.angle_beta   90.00
_cell.angle_gamma   90.00
#
_symmetry.space_group_name_H-M   'P 1'
#
loop_
_entity.id
_entity.type
_entity.pdbx_description
1 polymer ?
#
loop_
_entity_poly.entity_id
_entity_poly.type
_entity_poly.pdbx_seq_one_letter_code
_entity_poly.pdbx_strand_id
1 'polypeptide(L)'
;MGADPSLRELAALVSRPDGRLDLARAALTIAQWEYPALEVDAYLERLDGLARGVDGSRRSTDPLGRLHRLREYLFVEQGFAGNREDYHDPRNSFLNDVLDRRQGIPITLSLVLIEVGKRLGLAVEGIGLP
;
A
#
# COMPACT_ATOMS: atom_id res chain seq x y z
N MET A 1 -9.39 29.44 -9.90
CA MET A 1 -8.93 28.21 -9.21
C MET A 1 -9.49 27.02 -9.96
N GLY A 2 -8.75 26.51 -10.95
CA GLY A 2 -9.13 25.25 -11.59
C GLY A 2 -8.94 24.13 -10.58
N ALA A 3 -9.94 23.27 -10.40
CA ALA A 3 -9.86 22.17 -9.45
C ALA A 3 -8.68 21.25 -9.81
N ASP A 4 -7.76 21.11 -8.87
CA ASP A 4 -6.60 20.20 -8.92
C ASP A 4 -7.05 18.83 -9.48
N PRO A 5 -6.46 18.35 -10.60
CA PRO A 5 -6.84 17.09 -11.21
C PRO A 5 -6.79 15.90 -10.23
N SER A 6 -5.80 15.86 -9.34
CA SER A 6 -5.63 14.79 -8.35
C SER A 6 -6.71 14.86 -7.27
N LEU A 7 -7.17 16.05 -6.88
CA LEU A 7 -8.31 16.18 -5.96
C LEU A 7 -9.61 15.62 -6.57
N ARG A 8 -9.83 15.88 -7.87
CA ARG A 8 -11.00 15.36 -8.60
C ARG A 8 -10.93 13.85 -8.75
N GLU A 9 -9.76 13.31 -9.07
CA GLU A 9 -9.56 11.85 -9.14
C GLU A 9 -9.77 11.19 -7.78
N LEU A 10 -9.16 11.75 -6.72
CA LEU A 10 -9.34 11.26 -5.36
C LEU A 10 -10.82 11.25 -4.96
N ALA A 11 -11.54 12.36 -5.20
CA ALA A 11 -12.97 12.45 -4.92
C ALA A 11 -13.78 11.38 -5.67
N ALA A 12 -13.45 11.12 -6.94
CA ALA A 12 -14.11 10.08 -7.73
C ALA A 12 -13.78 8.66 -7.23
N LEU A 13 -12.57 8.43 -6.73
CA LEU A 13 -12.16 7.15 -6.15
C LEU A 13 -12.89 6.88 -4.83
N VAL A 14 -12.87 7.82 -3.89
CA VAL A 14 -13.45 7.64 -2.54
C VAL A 14 -14.97 7.64 -2.52
N SER A 15 -15.62 8.10 -3.60
CA SER A 15 -17.07 8.01 -3.78
C SER A 15 -17.54 6.61 -4.18
N ARG A 16 -16.62 5.68 -4.48
CA ARG A 16 -16.96 4.29 -4.81
C ARG A 16 -17.26 3.52 -3.51
N PRO A 17 -18.12 2.49 -3.56
CA PRO A 17 -18.27 1.56 -2.45
C PRO A 17 -16.93 0.94 -2.06
N ASP A 18 -16.69 0.69 -0.78
CA ASP A 18 -15.42 0.20 -0.23
C ASP A 18 -14.84 -1.00 -1.00
N GLY A 19 -15.68 -1.98 -1.37
CA GLY A 19 -15.25 -3.16 -2.13
C GLY A 19 -14.81 -2.89 -3.57
N ARG A 20 -15.00 -1.66 -4.08
CA ARG A 20 -14.59 -1.20 -5.42
C ARG A 20 -13.57 -0.05 -5.37
N LEU A 21 -13.17 0.37 -4.17
CA LEU A 21 -12.15 1.38 -3.97
C LEU A 21 -10.77 0.76 -4.24
N ASP A 22 -10.04 1.35 -5.19
CA ASP A 22 -8.61 1.08 -5.36
C ASP A 22 -7.84 1.93 -4.36
N LEU A 23 -7.58 1.34 -3.19
CA LEU A 23 -6.94 2.03 -2.07
C LEU A 23 -5.48 2.40 -2.37
N ALA A 24 -4.76 1.55 -3.11
CA ALA A 24 -3.39 1.86 -3.54
C ALA A 24 -3.37 3.08 -4.48
N ARG A 25 -4.24 3.09 -5.49
CA ARG A 25 -4.34 4.24 -6.41
C ARG A 25 -4.76 5.50 -5.67
N ALA A 26 -5.73 5.42 -4.76
CA ALA A 26 -6.14 6.58 -3.97
C ALA A 26 -4.97 7.15 -3.13
N ALA A 27 -4.19 6.29 -2.48
CA ALA A 27 -3.02 6.72 -1.71
C ALA A 27 -1.93 7.34 -2.59
N LEU A 28 -1.69 6.79 -3.79
CA LEU A 28 -0.74 7.36 -4.75
C LEU A 28 -1.24 8.68 -5.35
N THR A 29 -2.55 8.82 -5.54
CA THR A 29 -3.16 10.09 -5.99
C THR A 29 -2.99 11.19 -4.93
N ILE A 30 -3.06 10.84 -3.64
CA ILE A 30 -2.71 11.78 -2.55
C ILE A 30 -1.24 12.17 -2.64
N ALA A 31 -0.34 11.21 -2.89
CA ALA A 31 1.09 11.50 -3.03
C ALA A 31 1.41 12.40 -4.23
N GLN A 32 0.61 12.37 -5.31
CA GLN A 32 0.79 13.27 -6.46
C GLN A 32 0.66 14.76 -6.14
N TRP A 33 0.02 15.14 -5.02
CA TRP A 33 0.02 16.53 -4.58
C TRP A 33 1.41 17.02 -4.17
N GLU A 34 2.19 16.18 -3.50
CA GLU A 34 3.57 16.50 -3.13
C GLU A 34 4.54 16.19 -4.28
N TYR A 35 4.23 15.16 -5.08
CA TYR A 35 5.05 14.66 -6.17
C TYR A 35 4.28 14.74 -7.51
N PRO A 36 4.15 15.91 -8.15
CA PRO A 36 3.33 16.06 -9.36
C PRO A 36 3.78 15.21 -10.57
N ALA A 37 5.04 14.78 -10.59
CA ALA A 37 5.61 13.90 -11.62
C ALA A 37 5.57 12.41 -11.25
N LEU A 38 4.82 12.03 -10.21
CA LEU A 38 4.71 10.65 -9.77
C LEU A 38 3.90 9.80 -10.77
N GLU A 39 4.55 8.78 -11.30
CA GLU A 39 3.95 7.79 -12.18
C GLU A 39 3.20 6.73 -11.37
N VAL A 40 1.90 6.95 -11.13
CA VAL A 40 1.06 6.08 -10.28
C VAL A 40 1.10 4.62 -10.73
N ASP A 41 0.99 4.37 -12.03
CA ASP A 41 0.94 3.01 -12.57
C ASP A 41 2.23 2.22 -12.30
N ALA A 42 3.39 2.89 -12.30
CA ALA A 42 4.67 2.24 -11.97
C ALA A 42 4.71 1.74 -10.52
N TYR A 43 4.09 2.46 -9.57
CA TYR A 43 4.00 2.02 -8.17
C TYR A 43 2.92 0.94 -7.97
N LEU A 44 1.85 0.95 -8.77
CA LEU A 44 0.89 -0.16 -8.79
C LEU A 44 1.56 -1.45 -9.30
N GLU A 45 2.35 -1.37 -10.38
CA GLU A 45 3.14 -2.50 -10.88
C GLU A 45 4.16 -3.00 -9.86
N ARG A 46 4.72 -2.11 -9.03
CA ARG A 46 5.63 -2.48 -7.94
C ARG A 46 4.92 -3.30 -6.86
N LEU A 47 3.67 -2.97 -6.51
CA LEU A 47 2.84 -3.78 -5.61
C LEU A 47 2.54 -5.16 -6.22
N ASP A 48 2.30 -5.23 -7.54
CA ASP A 48 2.14 -6.49 -8.25
C ASP A 48 3.44 -7.31 -8.25
N GLY A 49 4.59 -6.64 -8.35
CA GLY A 49 5.92 -7.24 -8.20
C GLY A 49 6.12 -7.85 -6.81
N LEU A 50 5.80 -7.12 -5.75
CA LEU A 50 5.84 -7.63 -4.37
C LEU A 50 4.93 -8.85 -4.21
N ALA A 51 3.71 -8.80 -4.75
CA ALA A 51 2.79 -9.94 -4.70
C ALA A 51 3.33 -11.17 -5.44
N ARG A 52 3.96 -10.99 -6.61
CA ARG A 52 4.60 -12.08 -7.35
C ARG A 52 5.77 -12.71 -6.60
N GLY A 53 6.49 -11.92 -5.79
CA GLY A 53 7.60 -12.40 -4.98
C GLY A 53 7.21 -13.25 -3.77
N VAL A 54 5.93 -13.30 -3.38
CA VAL A 54 5.49 -14.11 -2.23
C VAL A 54 5.35 -15.59 -2.61
N ASP A 55 6.45 -16.31 -2.51
CA ASP A 55 6.51 -17.73 -2.85
C ASP A 55 5.53 -18.61 -2.06
N GLY A 56 4.94 -19.59 -2.75
CA GLY A 56 4.11 -20.65 -2.16
C GLY A 56 2.74 -20.19 -1.63
N SER A 57 2.51 -18.90 -1.42
CA SER A 57 1.29 -18.35 -0.83
C SER A 57 0.03 -18.64 -1.65
N ARG A 58 0.11 -18.69 -2.98
CA ARG A 58 -1.06 -18.99 -3.85
C ARG A 58 -1.43 -20.49 -3.88
N ARG A 59 -0.53 -21.38 -3.44
CA ARG A 59 -0.72 -22.83 -3.47
C ARG A 59 -1.28 -23.40 -2.16
N SER A 60 -1.10 -22.69 -1.05
CA SER A 60 -1.70 -23.06 0.24
C SER A 60 -3.18 -22.68 0.27
N THR A 61 -4.01 -23.54 0.85
CA THR A 61 -5.43 -23.26 1.14
C THR A 61 -5.64 -22.68 2.54
N ASP A 62 -4.61 -22.68 3.39
CA ASP A 62 -4.67 -22.17 4.76
C ASP A 62 -4.51 -20.64 4.80
N PRO A 63 -5.56 -19.86 5.12
CA PRO A 63 -5.49 -18.39 5.12
C PRO A 63 -4.47 -17.84 6.12
N LEU A 64 -4.31 -18.47 7.29
CA LEU A 64 -3.40 -18.00 8.32
C LEU A 64 -1.95 -18.23 7.91
N GLY A 65 -1.60 -19.43 7.41
CA GLY A 65 -0.28 -19.71 6.87
C GLY A 65 0.10 -18.78 5.72
N ARG A 66 -0.85 -18.42 4.86
CA ARG A 66 -0.63 -17.43 3.78
C ARG A 66 -0.36 -16.04 4.32
N LEU A 67 -1.12 -15.59 5.32
CA LEU A 67 -0.90 -14.31 5.99
C LEU A 67 0.48 -14.28 6.70
N HIS A 68 0.85 -15.37 7.38
CA HIS A 68 2.16 -15.48 8.01
C HIS A 68 3.30 -15.40 6.99
N ARG A 69 3.19 -16.10 5.85
CA ARG A 69 4.17 -16.02 4.74
C ARG A 69 4.27 -14.61 4.18
N LEU A 70 3.14 -13.93 3.96
CA LEU A 70 3.10 -12.56 3.48
C LEU A 70 3.79 -11.59 4.46
N ARG A 71 3.47 -11.70 5.75
CA ARG A 71 4.09 -10.89 6.81
C ARG A 71 5.60 -11.11 6.86
N GLU A 72 6.04 -12.37 6.81
CA GLU A 72 7.45 -12.73 6.79
C GLU A 72 8.15 -12.12 5.57
N TYR A 73 7.56 -12.31 4.39
CA TYR A 73 8.10 -11.76 3.15
C TYR A 73 8.25 -10.24 3.20
N LEU A 74 7.20 -9.51 3.59
CA LEU A 74 7.24 -8.05 3.58
C LEU A 74 8.17 -7.48 4.66
N PHE A 75 8.04 -7.93 5.91
CA PHE A 75 8.70 -7.26 7.03
C PHE A 75 10.05 -7.87 7.43
N VAL A 76 10.35 -9.09 6.96
CA VAL A 76 11.64 -9.75 7.22
C VAL A 76 12.49 -9.78 5.95
N GLU A 77 11.97 -10.33 4.85
CA GLU A 77 12.77 -10.49 3.63
C GLU A 77 12.91 -9.20 2.82
N GLN A 78 11.82 -8.47 2.63
CA GLN A 78 11.86 -7.16 1.97
C GLN A 78 12.28 -6.05 2.92
N GLY A 79 12.19 -6.26 4.24
CA GLY A 79 12.69 -5.31 5.24
C GLY A 79 11.86 -4.04 5.37
N PHE A 80 10.55 -4.10 5.05
CA PHE A 80 9.65 -3.02 5.42
C PHE A 80 9.64 -2.84 6.94
N ALA A 81 9.81 -1.60 7.41
CA ALA A 81 9.90 -1.33 8.84
C ALA A 81 9.37 0.07 9.19
N GLY A 82 9.08 0.27 10.48
CA GLY A 82 8.82 1.60 11.01
C GLY A 82 10.09 2.46 10.95
N ASN A 83 9.95 3.74 10.59
CA ASN A 83 11.06 4.68 10.69
C ASN A 83 11.30 5.04 12.18
N ARG A 84 12.32 4.43 12.79
CA ARG A 84 12.67 4.65 14.21
C ARG A 84 13.58 5.84 14.42
N GLU A 85 14.29 6.27 13.38
CA GLU A 85 15.23 7.39 13.45
C GLU A 85 14.48 8.72 13.37
N ASP A 86 13.48 8.79 12.49
CA ASP A 86 12.61 9.95 12.37
C ASP A 86 11.17 9.53 12.07
N TYR A 87 10.41 9.31 13.13
CA TYR A 87 9.00 8.92 13.03
C TYR A 87 8.13 9.99 12.33
N HIS A 88 8.49 11.27 12.46
CA HIS A 88 7.69 12.40 11.99
C HIS A 88 8.06 12.87 10.58
N ASP A 89 9.06 12.23 9.94
CA ASP A 89 9.36 12.45 8.53
C ASP A 89 8.09 12.27 7.67
N PRO A 90 7.61 13.32 6.97
CA PRO A 90 6.35 13.25 6.22
C PRO A 90 6.36 12.18 5.13
N ARG A 91 7.54 11.82 4.62
CA ARG A 91 7.73 10.75 3.62
C ARG A 91 7.29 9.37 4.16
N ASN A 92 7.23 9.17 5.47
CA ASN A 92 6.71 7.93 6.06
C ASN A 92 5.20 7.73 5.77
N SER A 93 4.49 8.80 5.36
CA SER A 93 3.05 8.81 5.09
C SER A 93 2.70 8.68 3.60
N PHE A 94 3.65 8.90 2.69
CA PHE A 94 3.41 8.80 1.25
C PHE A 94 3.75 7.39 0.73
N LEU A 95 2.80 6.72 0.08
CA LEU A 95 2.96 5.32 -0.33
C LEU A 95 4.15 5.12 -1.29
N ASN A 96 4.44 6.09 -2.18
CA ASN A 96 5.59 6.01 -3.07
C ASN A 96 6.92 5.97 -2.28
N ASP A 97 7.12 6.90 -1.34
CA ASP A 97 8.30 6.94 -0.49
C ASP A 97 8.41 5.70 0.39
N VAL A 98 7.29 5.21 0.93
CA VAL A 98 7.26 3.99 1.74
C VAL A 98 7.69 2.78 0.90
N LEU A 99 7.23 2.67 -0.36
CA LEU A 99 7.65 1.61 -1.26
C LEU A 99 9.13 1.72 -1.64
N ASP A 100 9.63 2.93 -1.86
CA ASP A 100 11.02 3.22 -2.23
C ASP A 100 12.00 2.93 -1.11
N ARG A 101 11.73 3.49 0.06
CA ARG A 101 12.60 3.45 1.24
C ARG A 101 12.37 2.24 2.13
N ARG A 102 11.22 1.58 1.98
CA ARG A 102 10.73 0.51 2.86
C ARG A 102 10.59 0.96 4.32
N GLN A 103 10.34 2.25 4.52
CA GLN A 103 10.17 2.88 5.82
C GLN A 103 8.83 3.62 5.85
N GLY A 104 8.02 3.38 6.87
CA GLY A 104 6.70 4.02 6.99
C GLY A 104 6.20 4.14 8.44
N ILE A 105 4.99 4.66 8.59
CA ILE A 105 4.24 4.64 9.86
C ILE A 105 3.28 3.43 9.89
N PRO A 106 2.71 3.07 11.04
CA PRO A 106 1.86 1.88 11.15
C PRO A 106 0.75 1.82 10.08
N ILE A 107 0.06 2.94 9.80
CA ILE A 107 -1.03 2.96 8.82
C ILE A 107 -0.55 2.72 7.39
N THR A 108 0.61 3.26 6.98
CA THR A 108 1.14 3.05 5.62
C THR A 108 1.77 1.67 5.44
N LEU A 109 2.34 1.10 6.50
CA LEU A 109 2.81 -0.29 6.47
C LEU A 109 1.64 -1.28 6.41
N SER A 110 0.55 -1.01 7.14
CA SER A 110 -0.69 -1.75 7.02
C SER A 110 -1.27 -1.67 5.60
N LEU A 111 -1.22 -0.49 4.96
CA LEU A 111 -1.63 -0.31 3.58
C LEU A 111 -0.86 -1.22 2.62
N VAL A 112 0.48 -1.29 2.73
CA VAL A 112 1.30 -2.20 1.91
C VAL A 112 0.87 -3.65 2.10
N LEU A 113 0.69 -4.10 3.35
CA LEU A 113 0.27 -5.47 3.64
C LEU A 113 -1.12 -5.78 3.07
N ILE A 114 -2.10 -4.88 3.23
CA ILE A 114 -3.44 -5.03 2.68
C ILE A 114 -3.38 -5.14 1.16
N GLU A 115 -2.64 -4.26 0.50
CA GLU A 115 -2.61 -4.16 -0.97
C GLU A 115 -1.87 -5.32 -1.64
N VAL A 116 -0.80 -5.81 -1.02
CA VAL A 116 -0.14 -7.05 -1.48
C VAL A 116 -0.99 -8.27 -1.17
N GLY A 117 -1.63 -8.31 0.00
CA GLY A 117 -2.55 -9.39 0.40
C GLY A 117 -3.72 -9.56 -0.57
N LYS A 118 -4.38 -8.45 -0.95
CA LYS A 118 -5.46 -8.45 -1.95
C LYS A 118 -5.02 -9.00 -3.29
N ARG A 119 -3.82 -8.63 -3.78
CA ARG A 119 -3.23 -9.15 -5.04
C ARG A 119 -2.93 -10.64 -5.00
N LEU A 120 -2.72 -11.19 -3.80
CA LEU A 120 -2.62 -12.63 -3.56
C LEU A 120 -3.99 -13.32 -3.42
N GLY A 121 -5.10 -12.58 -3.40
CA GLY A 121 -6.44 -13.11 -3.14
C GLY A 121 -6.66 -13.45 -1.67
N LEU A 122 -6.01 -12.74 -0.74
CA LEU A 122 -6.33 -12.78 0.68
C LEU A 122 -7.40 -11.73 1.00
N ALA A 123 -8.38 -12.11 1.81
CA ALA A 123 -9.32 -11.16 2.42
C ALA A 123 -8.62 -10.46 3.59
N VAL A 124 -8.07 -9.28 3.35
CA VAL A 124 -7.42 -8.45 4.37
C VAL A 124 -8.04 -7.06 4.31
N GLU A 125 -8.53 -6.60 5.46
CA GLU A 125 -9.20 -5.31 5.60
C GLU A 125 -8.55 -4.52 6.74
N GLY A 126 -8.51 -3.20 6.60
CA GLY A 126 -8.04 -2.31 7.66
C GLY A 126 -9.14 -2.13 8.70
N ILE A 127 -8.79 -2.26 9.98
CA ILE A 127 -9.69 -1.92 11.08
C ILE A 127 -9.22 -0.57 11.63
N GLY A 128 -10.08 0.44 11.54
CA GLY A 128 -9.87 1.70 12.23
C GLY A 128 -10.13 1.50 13.72
N LEU A 129 -9.06 1.37 14.51
CA LEU A 129 -9.15 1.37 15.97
C LEU A 129 -8.91 2.80 16.49
N PRO A 130 -9.72 3.28 17.46
CA PRO A 130 -9.57 4.61 18.07
C PRO A 130 -8.32 4.74 18.94
#